data_AF-A0A3D0D2Z7-F1
#
_entry.id   AF-A0A3D0D2Z7-F1
#
_cell.length_a   1.000
_cell.length_b   1.000
_cell.length_c   1.000
_cell.angle_alpha   90.00
_cell.angle_beta   90.00
_cell.angle_gamma   90.00
#
_symmetry.space_group_name_H-M   'P 1'
#
loop_
_entity.id
_entity.type
_entity.pdbx_description
1 polymer ?
#
loop_
_entity_poly.entity_id
_entity_poly.type
_entity_poly.pdbx_seq_one_letter_code
_entity_poly.pdbx_strand_id
1 'polypeptide(L)'
;LEALKASDLETGALLAELKRIKGIGDYAAATVAAILGRYDRIGTDSIARDLVSRHFYEGAPVTPAQVQAAFERFGPYRFLAYWFWEWEE
;
A
#
# COMPACT_ATOMS: atom_id res chain seq x y z
N LEU A 1 6.55 3.30 17.43
CA LEU A 1 5.40 2.99 16.54
C LEU A 1 4.07 3.29 17.23
N GLU A 2 3.81 2.79 18.44
CA GLU A 2 2.57 3.07 19.18
C GLU A 2 2.21 4.56 19.29
N ALA A 3 3.19 5.45 19.53
CA ALA A 3 2.95 6.90 19.58
C ALA A 3 2.41 7.50 18.27
N LEU A 4 2.65 6.84 17.12
CA LEU A 4 2.16 7.29 15.81
C LEU A 4 0.72 6.87 15.53
N LYS A 5 0.14 5.96 16.33
CA LYS A 5 -1.23 5.47 16.14
C LYS A 5 -2.28 6.58 16.33
N ALA A 6 -2.01 7.50 17.25
CA ALA A 6 -2.84 8.66 17.54
C ALA A 6 -2.31 9.94 16.86
N SER A 7 -1.45 9.81 15.85
CA SER A 7 -0.89 10.97 15.16
C SER A 7 -1.92 11.64 14.25
N ASP A 8 -2.00 12.96 14.32
CA ASP A 8 -2.82 13.81 13.44
C ASP A 8 -2.11 14.13 12.11
N LEU A 9 -0.97 13.50 11.82
CA LEU A 9 -0.27 13.68 10.56
C LEU A 9 -1.10 13.12 9.40
N GLU A 10 -1.16 13.90 8.32
CA GLU A 10 -1.59 13.43 7.01
C GLU A 10 -0.75 12.23 6.56
N THR A 11 -1.34 11.27 5.84
CA THR A 11 -0.67 10.00 5.48
C THR A 11 0.69 10.24 4.81
N GLY A 12 0.78 11.21 3.90
CA GLY A 12 2.04 11.53 3.23
C GLY A 12 3.17 11.93 4.19
N ALA A 13 2.85 12.72 5.23
CA ALA A 13 3.81 13.14 6.24
C ALA A 13 4.18 11.97 7.17
N LEU A 14 3.20 11.13 7.55
CA LEU A 14 3.46 9.91 8.32
C LEU A 14 4.41 8.96 7.57
N LEU A 15 4.20 8.75 6.28
CA LEU A 15 5.08 7.91 5.45
C LEU A 15 6.50 8.47 5.40
N ALA A 16 6.65 9.79 5.27
CA ALA A 16 7.97 10.43 5.29
C ALA A 16 8.69 10.19 6.63
N GLU A 17 7.98 10.32 7.76
CA GLU A 17 8.54 10.04 9.09
C GLU A 17 8.90 8.56 9.29
N LEU A 18 8.04 7.63 8.83
CA LEU A 18 8.33 6.20 8.87
C LEU A 18 9.60 5.86 8.09
N LYS A 19 9.80 6.47 6.91
CA LYS A 19 10.99 6.27 6.06
C LYS A 19 12.29 6.81 6.68
N ARG A 20 12.24 7.61 7.74
CA ARG A 20 13.45 8.03 8.48
C ARG A 20 14.04 6.90 9.33
N ILE A 21 13.26 5.85 9.60
CA ILE A 21 13.72 4.66 10.31
C ILE A 21 14.56 3.82 9.35
N LYS A 22 15.83 3.57 9.71
CA LYS A 22 16.75 2.76 8.90
C LYS A 22 16.13 1.39 8.58
N GLY A 23 16.05 1.06 7.30
CA GLY A 23 15.46 -0.19 6.80
C GLY A 23 14.00 -0.09 6.37
N ILE A 24 13.34 1.06 6.57
CA ILE A 24 11.97 1.29 6.09
C ILE A 24 12.00 2.02 4.75
N GLY A 25 11.77 1.26 3.66
CA GLY A 25 11.51 1.79 2.33
C GLY A 25 10.01 2.02 2.07
N ASP A 26 9.64 2.39 0.83
CA ASP A 26 8.25 2.73 0.47
C ASP A 26 7.24 1.61 0.76
N TYR A 27 7.61 0.36 0.43
CA TYR A 27 6.80 -0.82 0.73
C TYR A 27 6.53 -0.94 2.24
N ALA A 28 7.59 -0.95 3.04
CA ALA A 28 7.50 -1.12 4.49
C ALA A 28 6.73 0.05 5.14
N ALA A 29 6.95 1.28 4.68
CA ALA A 29 6.25 2.46 5.19
C ALA A 29 4.74 2.35 4.98
N ALA A 30 4.30 1.97 3.77
CA ALA A 30 2.88 1.79 3.47
C ALA A 30 2.25 0.65 4.29
N THR A 31 2.94 -0.48 4.42
CA THR A 31 2.45 -1.62 5.24
C THR A 31 2.34 -1.25 6.71
N VAL A 32 3.32 -0.55 7.28
CA VAL A 32 3.25 -0.06 8.67
C VAL A 32 2.15 0.98 8.84
N ALA A 33 1.99 1.90 7.88
CA ALA A 33 0.89 2.88 7.90
C ALA A 33 -0.48 2.19 7.92
N ALA A 34 -0.67 1.11 7.15
CA ALA A 34 -1.89 0.33 7.18
C ALA A 34 -2.14 -0.36 8.53
N ILE A 35 -1.10 -0.92 9.17
CA ILE A 35 -1.20 -1.45 10.53
C ILE A 35 -1.63 -0.35 11.53
N LEU A 36 -1.19 0.89 11.31
CA LEU A 36 -1.59 2.08 12.09
C LEU A 36 -2.97 2.65 11.70
N GLY A 37 -3.69 2.01 10.77
CA GLY A 37 -5.03 2.41 10.38
C GLY A 37 -5.10 3.42 9.22
N ARG A 38 -4.00 3.65 8.49
CA ARG A 38 -3.96 4.49 7.29
C ARG A 38 -3.94 3.61 6.05
N TYR A 39 -5.09 3.47 5.39
CA TYR A 39 -5.30 2.48 4.33
C TYR A 39 -5.27 3.06 2.91
N ASP A 40 -4.89 4.33 2.75
CA ASP A 40 -4.97 5.06 1.48
C ASP A 40 -3.78 4.82 0.55
N ARG A 41 -2.86 3.90 0.89
CA ARG A 41 -1.70 3.52 0.08
C ARG A 41 -1.42 2.03 0.16
N ILE A 42 -1.17 1.39 -0.98
CA ILE A 42 -0.76 -0.02 -1.04
C ILE A 42 0.76 -0.14 -0.97
N GLY A 43 1.29 -0.98 -0.07
CA GLY A 43 2.71 -1.34 -0.10
C GLY A 43 2.99 -2.21 -1.33
N THR A 44 3.69 -1.65 -2.33
CA THR A 44 3.94 -2.37 -3.59
C THR A 44 5.30 -3.07 -3.57
N ASP A 45 5.30 -4.40 -3.67
CA ASP A 45 6.48 -5.24 -3.85
C ASP A 45 6.43 -6.02 -5.18
N SER A 46 7.21 -7.10 -5.32
CA SER A 46 7.13 -7.96 -6.50
C SER A 46 5.83 -8.78 -6.57
N ILE A 47 5.30 -9.22 -5.42
CA ILE A 47 4.09 -10.06 -5.36
C ILE A 47 2.85 -9.22 -5.68
N ALA A 48 2.74 -8.03 -5.10
CA ALA A 48 1.66 -7.09 -5.40
C ALA A 48 1.59 -6.76 -6.91
N ARG A 49 2.76 -6.57 -7.54
CA ARG A 49 2.85 -6.34 -9.00
C ARG A 49 2.44 -7.56 -9.79
N ASP A 50 2.87 -8.76 -9.39
CA ASP A 50 2.50 -9.99 -10.08
C ASP A 50 0.99 -10.29 -9.99
N LEU A 51 0.42 -10.19 -8.79
CA LEU A 51 -1.02 -10.37 -8.56
C LEU A 51 -1.86 -9.38 -9.38
N VAL A 52 -1.51 -8.09 -9.33
CA VAL A 52 -2.22 -7.06 -10.09
C VAL A 52 -2.03 -7.25 -11.59
N SER A 53 -0.83 -7.61 -12.03
CA SER A 53 -0.53 -7.90 -13.44
C SER A 53 -1.45 -8.99 -13.98
N ARG A 54 -1.50 -10.15 -13.30
CA ARG A 54 -2.32 -11.29 -13.73
C ARG A 54 -3.81 -10.97 -13.70
N HIS A 55 -4.29 -10.31 -12.65
CA HIS A 55 -5.72 -10.12 -12.41
C HIS A 55 -6.34 -8.93 -13.15
N PHE A 56 -5.59 -7.83 -13.34
CA PHE A 56 -6.13 -6.59 -13.93
C PHE A 56 -5.49 -6.19 -15.26
N TYR A 57 -4.38 -6.82 -15.65
CA TYR A 57 -3.60 -6.41 -16.83
C TYR A 57 -3.19 -7.59 -17.73
N GLU A 58 -3.90 -8.72 -17.67
CA GLU A 58 -3.66 -9.89 -18.54
C GLU A 58 -2.20 -10.40 -18.52
N GLY A 59 -1.51 -10.23 -17.39
CA GLY A 59 -0.11 -10.63 -17.23
C GLY A 59 0.93 -9.62 -17.74
N ALA A 60 0.51 -8.45 -18.23
CA ALA A 60 1.43 -7.41 -18.67
C ALA A 60 2.20 -6.78 -17.48
N PRO A 61 3.50 -6.44 -17.62
CA PRO A 61 4.26 -5.83 -16.54
C PRO A 61 3.61 -4.54 -16.00
N VAL A 62 3.42 -4.49 -14.68
CA VAL A 62 2.79 -3.33 -14.01
C VAL A 62 3.79 -2.53 -13.19
N THR A 63 3.59 -1.21 -13.20
CA THR A 63 4.31 -0.25 -12.37
C THR A 63 3.68 -0.13 -10.98
N PRO A 64 4.42 0.39 -9.98
CA PRO A 64 3.83 0.68 -8.67
C PRO A 64 2.64 1.64 -8.71
N ALA A 65 2.64 2.58 -9.65
CA ALA A 65 1.53 3.51 -9.85
C ALA A 65 0.26 2.78 -10.33
N GLN A 66 0.40 1.80 -11.23
CA GLN A 66 -0.73 0.99 -11.70
C GLN A 66 -1.32 0.12 -10.59
N VAL A 67 -0.49 -0.40 -9.66
CA VAL A 67 -0.98 -1.10 -8.47
C VAL A 67 -1.88 -0.19 -7.61
N GLN A 68 -1.51 1.08 -7.42
CA GLN A 68 -2.40 2.02 -6.71
C GLN A 68 -3.68 2.31 -7.49
N ALA A 69 -3.57 2.48 -8.81
CA ALA A 69 -4.68 2.85 -9.68
C ALA A 69 -5.75 1.76 -9.75
N ALA A 70 -5.35 0.48 -9.77
CA ALA A 70 -6.27 -0.66 -9.79
C ALA A 70 -7.27 -0.65 -8.62
N PHE A 71 -6.90 -0.03 -7.50
CA PHE A 71 -7.72 0.07 -6.29
C PHE A 71 -8.21 1.49 -5.98
N GLU A 72 -8.05 2.44 -6.91
CA GLU A 72 -8.39 3.84 -6.67
C GLU A 72 -9.88 4.05 -6.34
N ARG A 73 -10.77 3.23 -6.92
CA ARG A 73 -12.22 3.25 -6.64
C ARG A 73 -12.59 3.02 -5.17
N PHE A 74 -11.71 2.40 -4.38
CA PHE A 74 -11.91 2.17 -2.95
C PHE A 74 -11.44 3.35 -2.08
N GLY A 75 -10.92 4.41 -2.69
CA GLY A 75 -10.58 5.67 -2.05
C GLY A 75 -9.63 5.49 -0.86
N PRO A 76 -10.04 5.87 0.37
CA PRO A 76 -9.20 5.77 1.56
C PRO A 76 -9.01 4.32 2.04
N TYR A 77 -9.77 3.35 1.52
CA TYR A 77 -9.73 1.95 1.94
C TYR A 77 -8.99 1.04 0.94
N ARG A 78 -8.25 1.61 -0.01
CA ARG A 78 -7.59 0.86 -1.09
C ARG A 78 -6.65 -0.24 -0.62
N PHE A 79 -5.91 -0.03 0.48
CA PHE A 79 -5.07 -1.06 1.07
C PHE A 79 -5.89 -2.24 1.56
N LEU A 80 -7.01 -2.00 2.24
CA LEU A 80 -7.88 -3.07 2.73
C LEU A 80 -8.49 -3.85 1.58
N ALA A 81 -8.94 -3.15 0.53
CA ALA A 81 -9.46 -3.80 -0.67
C ALA A 81 -8.39 -4.68 -1.34
N TYR A 82 -7.14 -4.22 -1.45
CA TYR A 82 -6.02 -5.02 -1.94
C TYR A 82 -5.73 -6.23 -1.02
N TRP A 83 -5.71 -6.01 0.29
CA TRP A 83 -5.32 -7.01 1.28
C TRP A 83 -6.31 -8.16 1.39
N PHE A 84 -7.60 -7.88 1.25
CA PHE A 84 -8.68 -8.86 1.27
C PHE A 84 -9.20 -9.21 -0.11
N TRP A 85 -8.49 -8.81 -1.18
CA TRP A 85 -8.90 -9.16 -2.53
C TRP A 85 -8.89 -10.68 -2.70
N GLU A 86 -9.90 -11.20 -3.38
CA GLU A 86 -9.98 -12.60 -3.74
C GLU A 86 -9.06 -12.84 -4.95
N TRP A 87 -7.78 -13.04 -4.67
CA TRP A 87 -6.79 -13.40 -5.69
C TRP A 87 -7.01 -14.86 -6.12
N GLU A 88 -7.02 -15.10 -7.42
CA GLU A 88 -7.02 -16.46 -7.97
C GLU A 88 -5.64 -17.11 -7.73
N GLU A 89 -5.63 -18.32 -7.17
CA GLU A 89 -4.41 -19.11 -6.90
C GLU A 89 -3.73 -19.60 -8.18
#